data_AF-A0A7S4E878-F1
#
_entry.id   AF-A0A7S4E878-F1
#
_cell.length_a   1.000
_cell.length_b   1.000
_cell.length_c   1.000
_cell.angle_alpha   90.00
_cell.angle_beta   90.00
_cell.angle_gamma   90.00
#
_symmetry.space_group_name_H-M   'P 1'
#
loop_
_entity.id
_entity.type
_entity.pdbx_description
1 polymer ?
#
loop_
_entity_poly.entity_id
_entity_poly.type
_entity_poly.pdbx_seq_one_letter_code
_entity_poly.pdbx_strand_id
1 'polypeptide(L)'
;MTFPGDVLGTLHCSFHPKAPKRFELVVDGDKGTASMIRTEAVGTGIFGYSVDVNNGEHSFCPFSGVPRELSAFITAVRKGGPVPRALSATEALVDLKVVEAICDAAAAKSAAGTRVAA
;
A
#
# COMPACT_ATOMS: atom_id res chain seq x y z
N MET A 1 11.58 -6.26 4.06
CA MET A 1 11.94 -4.94 4.63
C MET A 1 11.85 -5.06 6.14
N THR A 2 12.75 -4.43 6.88
CA THR A 2 12.73 -4.43 8.36
C THR A 2 12.43 -3.02 8.84
N PHE A 3 11.47 -2.90 9.74
CA PHE A 3 11.04 -1.65 10.36
C PHE A 3 11.51 -1.62 11.82
N PRO A 4 11.57 -0.44 12.46
CA PRO A 4 11.86 -0.33 13.88
C PRO A 4 10.94 -1.22 14.74
N GLY A 5 11.48 -1.78 15.82
CA GLY A 5 10.72 -2.64 16.74
C GLY A 5 10.54 -4.08 16.24
N ASP A 6 11.50 -4.61 15.48
CA ASP A 6 11.52 -5.99 14.95
C ASP A 6 10.31 -6.34 14.06
N VAL A 7 9.67 -5.32 13.48
CA VAL A 7 8.56 -5.51 12.55
C VAL A 7 9.10 -5.82 11.16
N LEU A 8 8.63 -6.92 10.57
CA LEU A 8 8.99 -7.35 9.23
C LEU A 8 7.84 -7.08 8.26
N GLY A 9 8.18 -6.50 7.10
CA GLY A 9 7.22 -6.30 6.02
C GLY A 9 7.69 -6.91 4.71
N THR A 10 6.74 -7.51 4.00
CA THR A 10 6.94 -8.07 2.65
C THR A 10 5.98 -7.38 1.69
N LEU A 11 6.50 -6.98 0.53
CA LEU A 11 5.71 -6.44 -0.57
C LEU A 11 5.93 -7.31 -1.80
N HIS A 12 4.83 -7.79 -2.38
CA HIS A 12 4.84 -8.46 -3.67
C HIS A 12 3.95 -7.68 -4.64
N CYS A 13 4.55 -7.15 -5.71
CA CYS A 13 3.84 -6.50 -6.79
C CYS A 13 4.23 -7.14 -8.13
N SER A 14 3.27 -7.27 -9.04
CA SER A 14 3.52 -7.82 -10.37
C SER A 14 2.62 -7.16 -11.40
N PHE A 15 3.21 -6.76 -12.50
CA PHE A 15 2.50 -6.27 -13.70
C PHE A 15 2.39 -7.37 -14.77
N HIS A 16 2.84 -8.59 -14.45
CA HIS A 16 2.81 -9.68 -15.41
C HIS A 16 1.35 -10.13 -15.63
N PRO A 17 0.88 -10.27 -16.89
CA PRO A 17 -0.53 -10.52 -17.18
C PRO A 17 -1.05 -11.87 -16.66
N LYS A 18 -0.15 -12.82 -16.38
CA LYS A 18 -0.47 -14.13 -15.78
C LYS A 18 -0.38 -14.15 -14.25
N ALA A 19 0.02 -13.05 -13.61
CA ALA A 19 0.09 -13.01 -12.15
C ALA A 19 -1.31 -13.09 -11.53
N PRO A 20 -1.48 -13.73 -10.36
CA PRO A 20 -2.76 -13.73 -9.65
C PRO A 20 -3.23 -12.30 -9.38
N LYS A 21 -4.52 -12.02 -9.63
CA LYS A 21 -5.15 -10.73 -9.30
C LYS A 21 -5.49 -10.66 -7.82
N ARG A 22 -4.48 -10.73 -6.96
CA ARG A 22 -4.62 -10.66 -5.51
C ARG A 22 -4.20 -9.28 -5.02
N PHE A 23 -5.12 -8.58 -4.36
CA PHE A 23 -4.83 -7.31 -3.68
C PHE A 23 -5.16 -7.51 -2.22
N GLU A 24 -4.12 -7.68 -1.43
CA GLU A 24 -4.22 -8.00 -0.03
C GLU A 24 -3.16 -7.21 0.74
N LEU A 25 -3.57 -6.63 1.85
CA LEU A 25 -2.70 -6.10 2.88
C LEU A 25 -3.03 -6.84 4.17
N VAL A 26 -2.02 -7.40 4.82
CA VAL A 26 -2.17 -8.08 6.12
C VAL A 26 -1.20 -7.43 7.10
N VAL A 27 -1.69 -7.16 8.30
CA VAL A 27 -0.90 -6.67 9.43
C VAL A 27 -1.18 -7.57 10.62
N ASP A 28 -0.18 -8.35 10.99
CA ASP A 28 -0.22 -9.23 12.16
C ASP A 28 0.35 -8.52 13.38
N GLY A 29 -0.36 -8.58 14.50
CA GLY A 29 0.06 -8.05 15.79
C GLY A 29 -0.19 -9.03 16.92
N ASP A 30 0.27 -8.67 18.11
CA ASP A 30 0.09 -9.43 19.36
C ASP A 30 -1.39 -9.65 19.72
N LYS A 31 -2.29 -8.80 19.22
CA LYS A 31 -3.74 -8.80 19.48
C LYS A 31 -4.60 -9.30 18.32
N GLY A 32 -3.99 -9.87 17.28
CA GLY A 32 -4.69 -10.42 16.12
C GLY A 32 -4.23 -9.83 14.80
N THR A 33 -5.03 -10.05 13.75
CA THR A 33 -4.66 -9.83 12.36
C THR A 33 -5.63 -8.90 11.65
N ALA A 34 -5.16 -7.71 11.30
CA ALA A 34 -5.91 -6.84 10.40
C ALA A 34 -5.65 -7.23 8.95
N SER A 35 -6.71 -7.41 8.16
CA SER A 35 -6.58 -7.67 6.72
C SER A 35 -7.39 -6.67 5.90
N MET A 36 -6.91 -6.40 4.69
CA MET A 36 -7.67 -5.66 3.69
C MET A 36 -7.55 -6.45 2.39
N ILE A 37 -8.65 -7.08 2.00
CA ILE A 37 -8.72 -7.91 0.81
C ILE A 37 -9.67 -7.25 -0.18
N ARG A 38 -9.19 -6.99 -1.39
CA ARG A 38 -10.08 -6.55 -2.47
C ARG A 38 -11.00 -7.71 -2.85
N THR A 39 -12.25 -7.63 -2.43
CA THR A 39 -13.32 -8.46 -2.98
C THR A 39 -13.71 -7.90 -4.35
N GLU A 40 -13.73 -8.77 -5.37
CA GLU A 40 -14.04 -8.41 -6.75
C GLU A 40 -15.53 -8.04 -6.91
N ALA A 41 -15.98 -6.93 -6.35
CA ALA A 41 -17.17 -6.24 -6.87
C ALA A 41 -16.74 -5.51 -8.16
N VAL A 42 -16.81 -6.26 -9.25
CA VAL A 42 -16.46 -5.87 -10.62
C VAL A 42 -17.09 -4.52 -10.97
N GLY A 43 -16.26 -3.54 -11.35
CA GLY A 43 -16.68 -2.40 -12.18
C GLY A 43 -16.84 -1.03 -11.50
N THR A 44 -16.87 -0.91 -10.17
CA THR A 44 -17.28 0.35 -9.50
C THR A 44 -16.19 1.06 -8.69
N GLY A 45 -14.98 0.51 -8.59
CA GLY A 45 -13.91 1.13 -7.79
C GLY A 45 -14.16 1.06 -6.27
N ILE A 46 -14.91 0.04 -5.85
CA ILE A 46 -15.34 -0.20 -4.47
C ILE A 46 -14.34 -1.17 -3.80
N PHE A 47 -13.74 -0.76 -2.68
CA PHE A 47 -12.74 -1.49 -1.87
C PHE A 47 -13.34 -2.02 -0.56
N GLY A 48 -13.62 -3.33 -0.47
CA GLY A 48 -13.97 -3.97 0.81
C GLY A 48 -12.77 -4.08 1.74
N TYR A 49 -12.97 -3.85 3.04
CA TYR A 49 -11.96 -4.07 4.09
C TYR A 49 -12.58 -4.88 5.22
N SER A 50 -11.84 -5.87 5.72
CA SER A 50 -12.27 -6.83 6.73
C SER A 50 -11.22 -6.93 7.82
N VAL A 51 -11.45 -6.28 8.96
CA VAL A 51 -10.52 -6.33 10.08
C VAL A 51 -10.98 -7.44 11.03
N ASP A 52 -10.13 -8.43 11.29
CA ASP A 52 -10.36 -9.45 12.32
C ASP A 52 -9.52 -9.09 13.55
N VAL A 53 -10.17 -8.54 14.57
CA VAL A 53 -9.52 -8.22 15.85
C VAL A 53 -10.21 -9.04 16.93
N ASN A 54 -9.46 -9.93 17.60
CA ASN A 54 -9.96 -10.77 18.70
C ASN A 54 -11.24 -11.59 18.35
N ASN A 55 -11.28 -12.26 17.19
CA ASN A 55 -12.42 -13.09 16.73
C ASN A 55 -13.74 -12.31 16.51
N GLY A 56 -13.68 -10.99 16.31
CA GLY A 56 -14.79 -10.16 15.88
C GLY A 56 -14.58 -9.72 14.44
N GLU A 57 -15.42 -10.20 13.52
CA GLU A 57 -15.38 -9.74 12.13
C GLU A 57 -15.96 -8.31 12.04
N HIS A 58 -15.10 -7.33 11.75
CA HIS A 58 -15.51 -5.96 11.49
C HIS A 58 -15.45 -5.70 9.99
N SER A 59 -16.61 -5.80 9.34
CA SER A 59 -16.80 -5.41 7.94
C SER A 59 -17.16 -3.94 7.88
N PHE A 60 -16.45 -3.21 7.04
CA PHE A 60 -16.71 -1.80 6.85
C PHE A 60 -16.95 -1.49 5.38
N CYS A 61 -17.87 -0.55 5.14
CA CYS A 61 -18.28 -0.20 3.79
C CYS A 61 -17.18 0.57 3.05
N PRO A 62 -16.94 0.25 1.78
CA PRO A 62 -16.00 0.95 0.90
C PRO A 62 -16.37 2.42 0.71
N PHE A 63 -15.38 3.31 0.79
CA PHE A 63 -15.52 4.70 0.36
C PHE A 63 -14.61 4.96 -0.85
N SER A 64 -15.06 5.77 -1.80
CA SER A 64 -14.18 6.27 -2.85
C SER A 64 -13.19 7.28 -2.23
N GLY A 65 -11.90 6.94 -2.21
CA GLY A 65 -10.86 7.82 -1.62
C GLY A 65 -10.65 9.13 -2.42
N VAL A 66 -10.85 9.07 -3.74
CA VAL A 66 -10.54 10.18 -4.67
C VAL A 66 -11.37 11.44 -4.42
N PRO A 67 -12.71 11.39 -4.23
CA PRO A 67 -13.49 12.58 -3.91
C PRO A 67 -13.11 13.25 -2.57
N ARG A 68 -12.64 12.47 -1.58
CA ARG A 68 -12.26 12.98 -0.26
C ARG A 68 -10.96 13.79 -0.33
N GLU A 69 -9.94 13.24 -0.96
CA GLU A 69 -8.63 13.91 -1.09
C GLU A 69 -8.70 15.18 -1.94
N LEU A 70 -9.46 15.15 -3.05
CA LEU A 70 -9.67 16.33 -3.89
C LEU A 70 -10.42 17.44 -3.15
N SER A 71 -11.43 17.09 -2.36
CA SER A 71 -12.18 18.06 -1.54
C SER A 71 -11.31 18.69 -0.45
N ALA A 72 -10.43 17.89 0.17
CA ALA A 72 -9.45 18.35 1.15
C ALA A 72 -8.45 19.33 0.53
N PHE A 73 -7.95 19.03 -0.67
CA PHE A 73 -7.06 19.90 -1.44
C PHE A 73 -7.72 21.24 -1.78
N ILE A 74 -8.91 21.23 -2.38
CA ILE A 74 -9.65 22.44 -2.75
C ILE A 74 -9.91 23.32 -1.51
N THR A 75 -10.30 22.71 -0.40
CA THR A 75 -10.56 23.43 0.86
C THR A 75 -9.31 24.11 1.41
N ALA A 76 -8.18 23.41 1.40
CA ALA A 76 -6.91 23.96 1.88
C ALA A 76 -6.42 25.13 1.01
N VAL A 77 -6.48 24.99 -0.32
CA VAL A 77 -6.16 26.07 -1.27
C VAL A 77 -7.04 27.29 -1.02
N ARG A 78 -8.36 27.10 -0.88
CA ARG A 78 -9.30 28.20 -0.62
C ARG A 78 -9.07 28.91 0.72
N LYS A 79 -8.61 28.17 1.75
CA LYS A 79 -8.36 28.71 3.09
C LYS A 79 -6.93 29.24 3.26
N GLY A 80 -6.06 29.11 2.26
CA GLY A 80 -4.63 29.45 2.38
C GLY A 80 -3.89 28.58 3.41
N GLY A 81 -4.43 27.40 3.72
CA GLY A 81 -3.91 26.50 4.74
C GLY A 81 -3.19 25.29 4.15
N PRO A 82 -2.45 24.52 4.97
CA PRO A 82 -1.87 23.27 4.52
C PRO A 82 -2.97 22.30 4.08
N VAL A 83 -2.74 21.55 3.00
CA VAL A 83 -3.61 20.43 2.63
C VAL A 83 -3.60 19.41 3.77
N PRO A 84 -4.74 19.07 4.39
CA PRO A 84 -4.80 17.96 5.31
C PRO A 84 -4.66 16.68 4.47
N ARG A 85 -3.42 16.24 4.29
CA ARG A 85 -3.06 15.01 3.59
C ARG A 85 -2.98 13.89 4.62
N ALA A 86 -3.32 12.67 4.21
CA ALA A 86 -3.00 11.48 4.98
C ALA A 86 -1.48 11.23 5.03
N LEU A 87 -0.72 11.82 4.10
CA LEU A 87 0.72 11.63 3.94
C LEU A 87 1.43 13.00 3.82
N SER A 88 2.41 13.26 4.69
CA SER A 88 3.25 14.45 4.64
C SER A 88 4.25 14.41 3.48
N ALA A 89 4.80 15.56 3.10
CA ALA A 89 5.86 15.62 2.09
C ALA A 89 7.11 14.85 2.51
N THR A 90 7.40 14.83 3.82
CA THR A 90 8.53 14.07 4.38
C THR A 90 8.31 12.58 4.26
N GLU A 91 7.11 12.07 4.57
CA GLU A 91 6.76 10.66 4.37
C GLU A 91 6.83 10.28 2.89
N ALA A 92 6.35 11.12 1.99
CA ALA A 92 6.43 10.86 0.55
C ALA A 92 7.89 10.75 0.05
N LEU A 93 8.81 11.55 0.61
CA LEU A 93 10.24 11.45 0.28
C LEU A 93 10.88 10.16 0.83
N VAL A 94 10.42 9.67 1.98
CA VAL A 94 10.86 8.37 2.52
C VAL A 94 10.37 7.24 1.61
N ASP A 95 9.10 7.28 1.21
CA ASP A 95 8.52 6.29 0.29
C ASP A 95 9.28 6.23 -1.04
N LEU A 96 9.63 7.39 -1.62
CA LEU A 96 10.41 7.46 -2.85
C LEU A 96 11.78 6.79 -2.71
N LYS A 97 12.48 7.03 -1.60
CA LYS A 97 13.78 6.37 -1.33
C LYS A 97 13.65 4.86 -1.20
N VAL A 98 12.56 4.37 -0.60
CA VAL A 98 12.29 2.93 -0.51
C VAL A 98 12.06 2.34 -1.90
N VAL A 99 11.28 3.02 -2.76
CA VAL A 99 11.05 2.60 -4.15
C VAL A 99 12.35 2.56 -4.95
N GLU A 100 13.18 3.60 -4.85
CA GLU A 100 14.50 3.65 -5.50
C GLU A 100 15.36 2.46 -5.07
N ALA A 101 15.48 2.19 -3.77
CA ALA A 101 16.25 1.07 -3.26
C ALA A 101 15.75 -0.31 -3.76
N ILE A 102 14.43 -0.49 -3.89
CA ILE A 102 13.83 -1.71 -4.45
C ILE A 102 14.21 -1.86 -5.93
N CYS A 103 14.12 -0.78 -6.71
CA CYS A 103 14.48 -0.76 -8.12
C CYS A 103 15.97 -1.08 -8.34
N ASP A 104 16.86 -0.46 -7.55
CA ASP A 104 18.30 -0.71 -7.62
C ASP A 104 18.65 -2.17 -7.28
N ALA A 105 18.04 -2.72 -6.23
CA ALA A 105 18.21 -4.12 -5.86
C ALA A 105 17.73 -5.08 -6.97
N ALA A 106 16.60 -4.76 -7.62
CA ALA A 106 16.09 -5.53 -8.74
C ALA A 106 17.01 -5.47 -9.97
N ALA A 107 17.53 -4.29 -10.31
CA ALA A 107 18.47 -4.09 -11.40
C ALA A 107 19.80 -4.83 -11.16
N ALA A 108 20.36 -4.73 -9.95
CA ALA A 108 21.57 -5.45 -9.57
C ALA A 108 21.39 -6.98 -9.69
N LYS A 109 20.24 -7.51 -9.25
CA LYS A 109 19.91 -8.94 -9.38
C LYS A 109 19.79 -9.37 -10.85
N SER A 110 19.20 -8.52 -11.70
CA SER A 110 19.12 -8.78 -13.15
C SER A 110 20.50 -8.85 -13.79
N ALA A 111 21.37 -7.88 -13.50
CA ALA A 111 22.75 -7.84 -14.01
C ALA A 111 23.61 -9.03 -13.53
N ALA A 112 23.41 -9.48 -12.28
CA ALA A 112 24.07 -10.66 -11.76
C ALA A 112 23.62 -11.96 -12.45
N GLY A 113 22.32 -12.07 -12.78
CA GLY A 113 21.78 -13.21 -13.53
C GLY A 113 22.31 -13.31 -14.96
N THR A 114 22.62 -12.18 -15.60
CA THR A 114 23.21 -12.16 -16.96
C THR A 114 24.66 -12.67 -16.98
N ARG A 115 25.41 -12.53 -15.89
CA ARG A 115 26.82 -12.96 -15.82
C ARG A 115 27.02 -14.48 -15.65
N VAL A 116 25.98 -15.22 -15.26
CA VAL A 116 26.05 -16.68 -15.08
C VAL A 116 25.68 -17.44 -16.37
N ALA A 117 25.17 -16.73 -17.38
CA ALA A 117 24.71 -17.29 -18.65
C ALA A 117 25.65 -17.01 -19.84
N ALA A 118 26.89 -16.57 -19.59
CA ALA A 118 27.90 -16.24 -20.62
C ALA A 118 29.10 -17.18 -20.53
#